data_AF-A0A1R3KC94-F1
#
_entry.id   AF-A0A1R3KC94-F1
#
_cell.length_a   1.000
_cell.length_b   1.000
_cell.length_c   1.000
_cell.angle_alpha   90.00
_cell.angle_beta   90.00
_cell.angle_gamma   90.00
#
_symmetry.space_group_name_H-M   'P 1'
#
loop_
_entity.id
_entity.type
_entity.pdbx_description
1 polymer ?
#
loop_
_entity_poly.entity_id
_entity_poly.type
_entity_poly.pdbx_seq_one_letter_code
_entity_poly.pdbx_strand_id
1 'polypeptide(L)' 'VGGWTQEYAGLNFVSVRGAGHEVPLHRPKQALTLVKGFLSGTPMPDLKLVSDS' A
#
# COMPACT_ATOMS: atom_id res chain seq x y z
N VAL A 1 -9.76 4.15 -1.13
CA VAL A 1 -8.36 4.27 -0.64
C VAL A 1 -8.08 3.14 0.35
N GLY A 2 -6.97 2.40 0.17
CA GLY A 2 -6.63 1.19 0.96
C GLY A 2 -5.77 1.43 2.21
N GLY A 3 -5.26 2.64 2.40
CA GLY A 3 -4.27 2.99 3.41
C GLY A 3 -3.42 4.17 2.92
N TRP A 4 -2.25 4.34 3.50
CA TRP A 4 -1.26 5.33 3.06
C TRP A 4 0.15 4.73 3.07
N THR A 5 1.05 5.34 2.31
CA THR A 5 2.46 4.94 2.21
C THR A 5 3.34 6.14 2.52
N GLN A 6 4.43 5.92 3.23
CA GLN A 6 5.50 6.88 3.45
C GLN A 6 6.81 6.27 3.00
N GLU A 7 7.50 6.96 2.10
CA GLU A 7 8.79 6.54 1.57
C GLU A 7 9.94 7.18 2.37
N TYR A 8 11.00 6.39 2.56
CA TYR A 8 12.26 6.77 3.16
C TYR A 8 13.41 6.23 2.30
N ALA A 9 14.64 6.71 2.54
CA ALA A 9 15.82 6.15 1.90
C ALA A 9 15.99 4.66 2.27
N GLY A 10 15.70 3.77 1.31
CA GLY A 10 15.83 2.32 1.47
C GLY A 10 14.67 1.63 2.21
N LEU A 11 13.58 2.32 2.52
CA LEU A 11 12.43 1.74 3.24
C LEU A 11 11.10 2.36 2.83
N ASN A 12 10.08 1.52 2.63
CA ASN A 12 8.69 1.96 2.46
C ASN A 12 7.86 1.51 3.66
N PHE A 13 7.23 2.45 4.36
CA PHE A 13 6.27 2.18 5.42
C PHE A 13 4.85 2.26 4.86
N VAL A 14 4.08 1.18 4.97
CA VAL A 14 2.72 1.07 4.43
C VAL A 14 1.74 0.76 5.54
N SER A 15 0.68 1.56 5.66
CA SER A 15 -0.47 1.23 6.51
C SER A 15 -1.60 0.63 5.66
N VAL A 16 -2.35 -0.31 6.22
CA VAL A 16 -3.54 -0.88 5.58
C VAL A 16 -4.77 -0.50 6.40
N ARG A 17 -5.62 0.36 5.83
CA ARG A 17 -6.77 0.91 6.54
C ARG A 17 -7.75 -0.20 6.93
N GLY A 18 -8.04 -0.28 8.22
CA GLY A 18 -9.01 -1.21 8.78
C GLY A 18 -8.56 -2.67 8.72
N ALA A 19 -7.26 -2.92 8.69
CA ALA A 19 -6.66 -4.22 9.02
C ALA A 19 -6.21 -4.22 10.49
N GLY A 20 -6.36 -5.35 11.19
CA GLY A 20 -5.77 -5.58 12.51
C GLY A 20 -4.36 -6.15 12.42
N HIS A 21 -3.92 -6.84 13.49
CA HIS A 21 -2.59 -7.49 13.57
C HIS A 21 -2.35 -8.45 12.39
N GLU A 22 -3.35 -9.25 12.03
CA GLU A 22 -3.27 -10.17 10.90
C GLU A 22 -3.83 -9.51 9.62
N VAL A 23 -3.00 -8.72 8.93
CA VAL A 23 -3.44 -7.97 7.75
C VAL A 23 -4.08 -8.84 6.67
N PRO A 24 -3.51 -10.02 6.28
CA PRO A 24 -4.11 -10.86 5.25
C PRO A 24 -5.48 -11.44 5.62
N LEU A 25 -5.75 -11.66 6.92
CA LEU A 25 -7.05 -12.14 7.40
C LEU A 25 -8.13 -11.07 7.21
N HIS A 26 -7.83 -9.83 7.61
CA HIS A 26 -8.82 -8.74 7.61
C HIS A 26 -8.99 -8.06 6.25
N ARG A 27 -7.90 -7.94 5.49
CA ARG A 27 -7.83 -7.19 4.21
C ARG A 27 -7.07 -8.00 3.14
N PRO A 28 -7.58 -9.18 2.73
CA PRO A 28 -6.86 -10.10 1.86
C PRO A 28 -6.49 -9.49 0.49
N LYS A 29 -7.38 -8.67 -0.09
CA LYS A 29 -7.12 -8.02 -1.39
C LYS A 29 -5.97 -7.02 -1.30
N GLN A 30 -5.96 -6.17 -0.27
CA GLN A 30 -4.92 -5.17 -0.05
C GLN A 30 -3.58 -5.83 0.29
N ALA A 31 -3.60 -6.86 1.13
CA ALA A 31 -2.41 -7.63 1.48
C ALA A 31 -1.76 -8.26 0.25
N LEU A 32 -2.56 -8.85 -0.66
CA LEU A 32 -2.04 -9.42 -1.90
C LEU A 32 -1.40 -8.37 -2.81
N THR A 33 -2.04 -7.21 -2.97
CA THR A 33 -1.48 -6.09 -3.75
C THR A 33 -0.15 -5.62 -3.14
N LEU A 34 -0.08 -5.49 -1.82
CA LEU A 34 1.14 -5.09 -1.10
C LEU A 34 2.28 -6.07 -1.37
N VAL A 35 2.04 -7.38 -1.20
CA VAL A 35 3.08 -8.41 -1.42
C VAL A 35 3.52 -8.46 -2.88
N LYS A 36 2.60 -8.38 -3.84
CA LYS A 36 2.96 -8.31 -5.27
C LYS A 36 3.83 -7.11 -5.59
N GLY A 37 3.46 -5.93 -5.08
CA GLY A 37 4.22 -4.70 -5.28
C GLY A 37 5.63 -4.81 -4.69
N PHE A 38 5.72 -5.25 -3.43
CA PHE A 38 7.00 -5.48 -2.74
C PHE A 38 7.94 -6.40 -3.53
N LEU A 39 7.47 -7.58 -3.94
CA LEU A 39 8.30 -8.55 -4.65
C LEU A 39 8.74 -8.06 -6.04
N SER A 40 7.92 -7.26 -6.70
CA SER A 40 8.23 -6.64 -7.99
C SER A 40 9.10 -5.37 -7.89
N GLY A 41 9.35 -4.87 -6.67
CA GLY A 41 10.01 -3.58 -6.46
C GLY A 41 9.20 -2.38 -6.99
N THR A 42 7.89 -2.52 -7.13
CA THR A 42 7.02 -1.42 -7.58
C THR A 42 6.44 -0.64 -6.40
N PRO A 43 6.37 0.70 -6.49
CA PRO A 43 5.73 1.51 -5.46
C PRO A 43 4.26 1.14 -5.25
N MET A 44 3.73 1.41 -4.05
CA MET A 44 2.29 1.26 -3.82
C MET A 44 1.50 2.22 -4.72
N PRO A 45 0.28 1.86 -5.17
CA PRO A 45 -0.51 2.73 -6.02
C PRO A 45 -0.85 4.03 -5.27
N ASP A 46 -0.25 5.14 -5.70
CA ASP A 46 -0.63 6.45 -5.22
C ASP A 46 -1.85 6.96 -5.99
N LEU A 47 -2.69 7.75 -5.31
CA LEU A 47 -3.69 8.55 -6.00
C LEU A 47 -2.91 9.60 -6.79
N LYS A 48 -2.81 9.41 -8.11
CA LYS A 48 -2.53 10.55 -8.99
C LYS A 48 -3.61 11.57 -8.70
N LEU A 49 -3.26 12.66 -8.02
CA LEU A 49 -4.07 13.87 -8.05
C LEU A 49 -4.28 14.15 -9.53
N VAL A 50 -5.49 13.91 -10.03
CA VAL A 50 -5.87 14.40 -11.34
C VAL A 50 -5.79 15.91 -11.19
N SER A 51 -4.72 16.48 -11.73
CA SER A 51 -4.56 17.92 -11.86
C SER A 51 -5.61 18.35 -12.88
N ASP A 52 -6.82 18.62 -12.40
CA ASP A 52 -7.81 19.32 -13.20
C ASP A 52 -7.17 20.67 -13.58
N SER A 53 -6.96 20.84 -14.88
CA SER A 53 -6.38 22.04 -15.50
C SER A 53 -7.41 23.16 -15.59
#